data_AF-A0A1M4VPJ1-F1
#
_entry.id   AF-A0A1M4VPJ1-F1
#
_cell.length_a   1.000
_cell.length_b   1.000
_cell.length_c   1.000
_cell.angle_alpha   90.00
_cell.angle_beta   90.00
_cell.angle_gamma   90.00
#
_symmetry.space_group_name_H-M   'P 1'
#
loop_
_entity.id
_entity.type
_entity.pdbx_description
1 polymer ?
#
loop_
_entity_poly.entity_id
_entity_poly.type
_entity_poly.pdbx_seq_one_letter_code
_entity_poly.pdbx_strand_id
1 'polypeptide(L)' 'MKSKRHTEELVIKELAEGDKMLREGKTVAEVARHLVVIKTSWHRWKNTYGEVKAT' A
#
# COMPACT_ATOMS: atom_id res chain seq x y z
N MET A 1 -12.71 -21.47 -1.80
CA MET A 1 -12.38 -20.67 -0.61
C MET A 1 -12.31 -19.21 -1.02
N LYS A 2 -13.25 -18.35 -0.58
CA LYS A 2 -13.17 -16.91 -0.84
C LYS A 2 -12.10 -16.33 0.09
N SER A 3 -10.83 -16.42 -0.34
CA SER A 3 -9.76 -15.69 0.33
C SER A 3 -10.20 -14.22 0.42
N LYS A 4 -10.27 -13.66 1.63
CA LYS A 4 -10.36 -12.22 1.86
C LYS A 4 -9.05 -11.58 1.37
N ARG A 5 -8.81 -11.63 0.06
CA ARG A 5 -7.73 -10.91 -0.58
C ARG A 5 -8.17 -9.46 -0.55
N HIS A 6 -7.30 -8.58 -0.08
CA HIS A 6 -7.38 -7.17 -0.44
C HIS A 6 -7.66 -7.11 -1.94
N THR A 7 -8.83 -6.62 -2.32
CA THR A 7 -9.15 -6.43 -3.73
C THR A 7 -8.17 -5.41 -4.30
N GLU A 8 -7.83 -5.54 -5.57
CA GLU A 8 -6.84 -4.66 -6.21
C GLU A 8 -7.22 -3.18 -6.07
N GLU A 9 -8.53 -2.88 -6.13
CA GLU A 9 -9.06 -1.54 -5.87
C GLU A 9 -8.79 -1.05 -4.44
N LEU A 10 -8.88 -1.93 -3.43
CA LEU A 10 -8.58 -1.59 -2.04
C LEU A 10 -7.07 -1.35 -1.87
N VAL A 11 -6.22 -2.18 -2.50
CA VAL A 11 -4.77 -1.97 -2.52
C VAL A 11 -4.40 -0.62 -3.13
N ILE A 12 -5.04 -0.22 -4.22
CA ILE A 12 -4.78 1.07 -4.87
C ILE A 12 -5.21 2.24 -3.97
N LYS A 13 -6.34 2.13 -3.26
CA LYS A 13 -6.79 3.13 -2.27
C LYS A 13 -5.82 3.25 -1.11
N GLU A 14 -5.39 2.13 -0.53
CA GLU A 14 -4.41 2.10 0.56
C GLU A 14 -3.02 2.60 0.12
N LEU A 15 -2.60 2.29 -1.11
CA LEU A 15 -1.37 2.84 -1.69
C LEU A 15 -1.42 4.37 -1.83
N ALA A 16 -2.56 4.92 -2.26
CA ALA A 16 -2.74 6.36 -2.36
C ALA A 16 -2.74 7.04 -0.98
N GLU A 17 -3.37 6.41 0.01
CA GLU A 17 -3.35 6.88 1.40
C GLU A 17 -1.95 6.84 2.00
N GLY A 18 -1.21 5.75 1.78
CA GLY A 18 0.17 5.66 2.21
C GLY A 18 1.10 6.61 1.47
N ASP A 19 0.87 6.91 0.18
CA ASP A 19 1.62 7.94 -0.56
C ASP A 19 1.41 9.33 0.05
N LYS A 20 0.17 9.66 0.43
CA LYS A 20 -0.15 10.90 1.16
C LYS A 20 0.59 10.95 2.50
N MET A 21 0.58 9.86 3.27
CA MET A 21 1.30 9.78 4.53
C MET A 21 2.82 9.93 4.35
N LEU A 22 3.40 9.31 3.32
CA LEU A 22 4.82 9.45 2.99
C LEU A 22 5.15 10.91 2.61
N ARG A 23 4.27 11.59 1.88
CA ARG A 23 4.40 13.02 1.55
C ARG A 23 4.28 13.94 2.77
N GLU A 24 3.52 13.54 3.78
CA GLU A 24 3.46 14.21 5.09
C GLU A 24 4.73 13.97 5.93
N GLY A 25 5.70 13.19 5.42
CA GLY A 25 6.96 12.89 6.11
C GLY A 25 6.91 11.66 7.01
N LYS A 26 5.81 10.89 7.00
CA LYS A 26 5.72 9.64 7.76
C LYS A 26 6.59 8.57 7.13
N THR A 27 7.01 7.61 7.95
CA THR A 27 7.82 6.48 7.49
C THR A 27 6.96 5.35 6.94
N VAL A 28 7.54 4.53 6.06
CA VAL A 28 6.90 3.29 5.56
C VAL A 28 6.43 2.37 6.70
N ALA A 29 7.14 2.37 7.83
CA ALA A 29 6.76 1.58 9.01
C ALA A 29 5.51 2.13 9.71
N GLU A 30 5.27 3.43 9.67
CA GLU A 30 4.03 4.04 10.17
C GLU A 30 2.86 3.80 9.23
N VAL A 31 3.10 3.91 7.92
CA VAL A 31 2.10 3.58 6.90
C VAL A 31 1.65 2.13 7.00
N ALA A 32 2.59 1.18 7.09
CA ALA A 32 2.27 -0.23 7.25
C ALA A 32 1.48 -0.52 8.54
N ARG A 33 1.83 0.17 9.65
CA ARG A 33 1.08 0.10 10.91
C ARG A 33 -0.33 0.69 10.78
N HIS A 34 -0.49 1.80 10.07
CA HIS A 34 -1.77 2.47 9.88
C HIS A 34 -2.74 1.64 9.06
N LEU A 35 -2.26 1.09 7.95
CA LEU A 35 -3.03 0.22 7.05
C LEU A 35 -3.21 -1.21 7.61
N VAL A 36 -2.61 -1.50 8.76
CA VAL A 36 -2.62 -2.83 9.40
C VAL A 36 -2.11 -3.92 8.43
N VAL A 37 -1.12 -3.56 7.62
CA VAL A 37 -0.48 -4.46 6.66
C VAL A 37 0.92 -4.81 7.12
N ILE A 38 1.34 -6.03 6.82
CA ILE A 38 2.74 -6.40 7.02
C ILE A 38 3.63 -5.61 6.05
N LYS A 39 4.79 -5.18 6.54
CA LYS A 39 5.75 -4.38 5.76
C LYS A 39 6.13 -5.03 4.42
N THR A 40 6.21 -6.35 4.39
CA THR A 40 6.49 -7.14 3.18
C THR A 40 5.37 -7.03 2.13
N SER A 41 4.10 -7.03 2.55
CA SER A 41 2.96 -6.82 1.66
C SER A 41 2.95 -5.41 1.07
N TRP A 42 3.27 -4.39 1.87
CA TRP A 42 3.39 -3.01 1.38
C TRP A 42 4.48 -2.85 0.32
N HIS A 43 5.66 -3.43 0.57
CA HIS A 43 6.73 -3.44 -0.43
C HIS A 43 6.30 -4.16 -1.72
N ARG A 44 5.61 -5.30 -1.60
CA ARG A 44 5.07 -6.03 -2.76
C ARG A 44 4.03 -5.21 -3.51
N TRP A 45 3.11 -4.53 -2.81
CA TRP A 45 2.10 -3.69 -3.44
C TRP A 45 2.73 -2.52 -4.19
N LYS A 46 3.75 -1.86 -3.64
CA LYS A 46 4.51 -0.84 -4.39
C LYS A 46 5.20 -1.40 -5.63
N ASN A 47 5.74 -2.62 -5.57
CA ASN A 47 6.36 -3.24 -6.74
C ASN A 47 5.33 -3.71 -7.78
N THR A 48 4.14 -4.14 -7.36
CA THR A 48 3.11 -4.67 -8.28
C THR A 48 2.23 -3.57 -8.85
N TYR A 49 1.91 -2.54 -8.07
CA TYR A 49 0.96 -1.48 -8.42
C TYR A 49 1.59 -0.09 -8.47
N GLY A 50 2.76 0.12 -7.85
CA GLY A 50 3.45 1.42 -7.86
C GLY A 50 4.16 1.72 -9.19
N GLU A 51 4.57 0.70 -9.94
CA GLU A 51 5.12 0.88 -11.30
C GLU A 51 4.02 1.24 -12.33
N VAL A 52 2.76 0.90 -12.06
CA VAL A 52 1.60 1.16 -12.95
C VAL A 52 1.22 2.66 -13.01
N LYS A 53 1.92 3.55 -12.28
CA LYS A 53 1.73 5.01 -12.31
C LYS A 53 2.93 5.80 -12.84
N ALA A 54 3.97 5.15 -13.35
CA ALA A 54 5.18 5.81 -13.85
C ALA A 54 5.24 5.99 -15.38
N THR A 55 4.09 6.07 -16.07
CA THR A 55 4.02 6.47 -17.48
C THR A 55 2.87 7.44 -17.70
#